data_AF-A0A2C9XWD7-F1
#
_entry.id   AF-A0A2C9XWD7-F1
#
_cell.length_a   1.000
_cell.length_b   1.000
_cell.length_c   1.000
_cell.angle_alpha   90.00
_cell.angle_beta   90.00
_cell.angle_gamma   90.00
#
_symmetry.space_group_name_H-M   'P 1'
#
loop_
_entity.id
_entity.type
_entity.pdbx_description
1 polymer ?
#
loop_
_entity_poly.entity_id
_entity_poly.type
_entity_poly.pdbx_seq_one_letter_code
_entity_poly.pdbx_strand_id
1 'polypeptide(L)'
;MDLTQLLQDNWFNLFLIFTLSFVGFIYKKNTPKNYFDNIIKYADILEKTPQPNYQKDYLNNIKKKLIWEKVCFYKSGNINKERIAISLVNADKHNIIELLQLNQFTQYFAIKQNRITLLKPFLIKEVILSAAVCLFTFIMLITNLHTIFKSAWIINVIISLLTIFIMIFIVSQFAKGPLKRLNTYRLILKDSDFLNRANQEFTNILAENQELNESIVSQEVVNEESTE
;
A
#
# COMPACT_ATOMS: atom_id res chain seq x y z
N MET A 1 -12.51 -45.40 3.13
CA MET A 1 -13.45 -44.36 2.67
C MET A 1 -13.47 -44.36 1.16
N ASP A 2 -14.65 -44.36 0.55
CA ASP A 2 -14.79 -44.31 -0.91
C ASP A 2 -14.43 -42.92 -1.46
N LEU A 3 -14.00 -42.83 -2.73
CA LEU A 3 -13.56 -41.57 -3.34
C LEU A 3 -14.69 -40.52 -3.36
N THR A 4 -15.90 -40.97 -3.66
CA THR A 4 -17.10 -40.13 -3.68
C THR A 4 -17.37 -39.51 -2.31
N GLN A 5 -17.17 -40.31 -1.26
CA GLN A 5 -17.34 -39.89 0.14
C GLN A 5 -16.22 -38.95 0.59
N LEU A 6 -14.97 -39.21 0.18
CA LEU A 6 -13.84 -38.31 0.39
C LEU A 6 -14.09 -36.92 -0.21
N LEU A 7 -14.55 -36.89 -1.46
CA LEU A 7 -14.85 -35.66 -2.17
C LEU A 7 -16.02 -34.94 -1.50
N GLN A 8 -17.09 -35.65 -1.15
CA GLN A 8 -18.24 -35.05 -0.47
C GLN A 8 -17.86 -34.43 0.88
N ASP A 9 -16.99 -35.08 1.65
CA ASP A 9 -16.59 -34.60 2.98
C ASP A 9 -15.59 -33.43 2.91
N ASN A 10 -14.80 -33.33 1.83
CA ASN A 10 -13.66 -32.42 1.76
C ASN A 10 -13.66 -31.47 0.56
N TRP A 11 -14.68 -31.46 -0.30
CA TRP A 11 -14.66 -30.71 -1.56
C TRP A 11 -14.30 -29.23 -1.37
N PHE A 12 -14.82 -28.59 -0.31
CA PHE A 12 -14.56 -27.19 -0.02
C PHE A 12 -13.11 -26.95 0.42
N ASN A 13 -12.56 -27.83 1.27
CA ASN A 13 -11.17 -27.78 1.69
C ASN A 13 -10.22 -28.01 0.50
N LEU A 14 -10.52 -28.98 -0.36
CA LEU A 14 -9.74 -29.28 -1.57
C LEU A 14 -9.80 -28.12 -2.57
N PHE A 15 -10.98 -27.53 -2.77
CA PHE A 15 -11.15 -26.33 -3.60
C PHE A 15 -10.34 -25.15 -3.04
N LEU A 16 -10.39 -24.92 -1.73
CA LEU A 16 -9.56 -23.90 -1.08
C LEU A 16 -8.08 -24.15 -1.28
N ILE A 17 -7.60 -25.37 -1.01
CA ILE A 17 -6.19 -25.72 -1.22
C ILE A 17 -5.77 -25.43 -2.66
N PHE A 18 -6.57 -25.84 -3.64
CA PHE A 18 -6.26 -25.64 -5.06
C PHE A 18 -6.23 -24.16 -5.44
N THR A 19 -7.29 -23.41 -5.13
CA THR A 19 -7.39 -21.97 -5.45
C THR A 19 -6.30 -21.16 -4.76
N LEU A 20 -6.04 -21.42 -3.48
CA LEU A 20 -5.04 -20.73 -2.69
C LEU A 20 -3.61 -21.07 -3.14
N SER A 21 -3.34 -22.32 -3.51
CA SER A 21 -2.06 -22.71 -4.10
C SER A 21 -1.82 -22.00 -5.43
N PHE A 22 -2.86 -21.86 -6.25
CA PHE A 22 -2.80 -21.14 -7.52
C PHE A 22 -2.53 -19.64 -7.32
N VAL A 23 -3.23 -19.00 -6.37
CA VAL A 23 -2.98 -17.61 -5.99
C VAL A 23 -1.54 -17.43 -5.48
N GLY A 24 -1.07 -18.33 -4.62
CA GLY A 24 0.31 -18.31 -4.12
C GLY A 24 1.35 -18.45 -5.24
N PHE A 25 1.09 -19.30 -6.23
CA PHE A 25 1.94 -19.46 -7.41
C PHE A 25 2.02 -18.19 -8.26
N ILE A 26 0.88 -17.55 -8.54
CA ILE A 26 0.84 -16.27 -9.26
C ILE A 26 1.56 -15.17 -8.48
N TYR A 27 1.30 -15.09 -7.17
CA TYR A 27 1.90 -14.06 -6.32
C TYR A 27 3.42 -14.20 -6.23
N LYS A 28 3.94 -15.44 -6.12
CA LYS A 28 5.38 -15.73 -6.15
C LYS A 28 6.01 -15.28 -7.47
N LYS A 29 5.37 -15.58 -8.61
CA LYS A 29 5.85 -15.23 -9.96
C LYS A 29 5.95 -13.72 -10.18
N ASN A 30 5.08 -12.94 -9.55
CA ASN A 30 4.98 -11.49 -9.75
C ASN A 30 5.63 -10.66 -8.63
N THR A 31 6.42 -11.26 -7.74
CA THR A 31 7.02 -10.51 -6.62
C THR A 31 8.08 -9.52 -7.15
N PRO A 32 7.85 -8.19 -7.13
CA PRO A 32 8.82 -7.22 -7.60
C PRO A 32 9.73 -6.87 -6.43
N LYS A 33 10.54 -7.83 -5.96
CA LYS A 33 11.31 -7.63 -4.72
C LYS A 33 12.71 -7.06 -4.91
N ASN A 34 13.27 -7.08 -6.11
CA ASN A 34 14.69 -6.74 -6.28
C ASN A 34 14.94 -5.41 -6.98
N TYR A 35 13.96 -4.83 -7.67
CA TYR A 35 14.25 -3.68 -8.52
C TYR A 35 14.38 -2.37 -7.71
N PHE A 36 13.45 -2.14 -6.77
CA PHE A 36 13.45 -0.93 -5.94
C PHE A 36 14.49 -0.97 -4.82
N ASP A 37 14.63 -2.11 -4.15
CA ASP A 37 15.65 -2.32 -3.11
C ASP A 37 17.05 -2.17 -3.69
N ASN A 38 17.31 -2.64 -4.91
CA ASN A 38 18.60 -2.41 -5.56
C ASN A 38 18.81 -0.93 -5.89
N ILE A 39 17.82 -0.22 -6.44
CA ILE A 39 17.99 1.20 -6.80
C ILE A 39 18.18 2.09 -5.56
N ILE A 40 17.42 1.87 -4.49
CA ILE A 40 17.65 2.57 -3.21
C ILE A 40 19.02 2.21 -2.65
N LYS A 41 19.39 0.93 -2.65
CA LYS A 41 20.70 0.50 -2.19
C LYS A 41 21.84 1.09 -3.02
N TYR A 42 21.69 1.22 -4.34
CA TYR A 42 22.66 1.88 -5.20
C TYR A 42 22.75 3.39 -4.92
N ALA A 43 21.62 4.07 -4.75
CA ALA A 43 21.60 5.48 -4.38
C ALA A 43 22.23 5.73 -3.00
N ASP A 44 21.94 4.86 -2.02
CA ASP A 44 22.45 4.92 -0.65
C ASP A 44 23.95 4.55 -0.58
N ILE A 45 24.44 3.65 -1.46
CA ILE A 45 25.87 3.35 -1.64
C ILE A 45 26.61 4.53 -2.28
N LEU A 46 26.01 5.19 -3.28
CA LEU A 46 26.58 6.37 -3.94
C LEU A 46 26.64 7.57 -2.98
N GLU A 47 25.67 7.71 -2.08
CA GLU A 47 25.63 8.77 -1.06
C GLU A 47 26.70 8.59 0.03
N LYS A 48 27.08 7.34 0.33
CA LYS A 48 28.13 6.97 1.31
C LYS A 48 29.55 7.05 0.78
N THR A 49 29.74 7.25 -0.52
CA THR A 49 31.07 7.53 -1.09
C THR A 49 31.32 9.04 -1.05
N PRO A 50 32.55 9.49 -0.73
CA PRO A 50 32.87 10.92 -0.72
C PRO A 50 32.77 11.47 -2.15
N GLN A 51 31.64 12.08 -2.46
CA GLN A 51 31.38 12.74 -3.74
C GLN A 51 31.33 14.26 -3.57
N PRO A 52 31.77 15.03 -4.58
CA PRO A 52 31.56 16.48 -4.65
C PRO A 52 30.08 16.84 -4.49
N ASN A 53 29.78 18.02 -3.90
CA ASN A 53 28.40 18.45 -3.61
C ASN A 53 27.49 18.44 -4.84
N TYR A 54 27.99 18.82 -6.02
CA TYR A 54 27.18 18.82 -7.25
C TYR A 54 26.69 17.41 -7.65
N GLN A 55 27.47 16.35 -7.35
CA GLN A 55 27.05 14.98 -7.63
C GLN A 55 26.02 14.50 -6.61
N LYS A 56 26.13 14.95 -5.35
CA LYS A 56 25.11 14.69 -4.32
C LYS A 56 23.79 15.36 -4.67
N ASP A 57 23.82 16.61 -5.14
CA ASP A 57 22.62 17.34 -5.56
C ASP A 57 21.97 16.71 -6.79
N TYR A 58 22.78 16.28 -7.76
CA TYR A 58 22.33 15.54 -8.93
C TYR A 58 21.68 14.19 -8.56
N LEU A 59 22.31 13.41 -7.68
CA LEU A 59 21.78 12.14 -7.18
C LEU A 59 20.50 12.33 -6.36
N ASN A 60 20.44 13.37 -5.53
CA ASN A 60 19.23 13.72 -4.77
C ASN A 60 18.09 14.13 -5.68
N ASN A 61 18.36 14.89 -6.75
CA ASN A 61 17.34 15.25 -7.73
C ASN A 61 16.85 14.05 -8.53
N ILE A 62 17.74 13.13 -8.92
CA ILE A 62 17.38 11.86 -9.56
C ILE A 62 16.57 10.98 -8.59
N LYS A 63 17.00 10.84 -7.34
CA LYS A 63 16.32 10.07 -6.28
C LYS A 63 14.94 10.65 -6.04
N LYS A 64 14.82 11.97 -5.89
CA LYS A 64 13.55 12.70 -5.78
C LYS A 64 12.68 12.40 -7.00
N LYS A 65 13.18 12.61 -8.23
CA LYS A 65 12.40 12.40 -9.47
C LYS A 65 11.98 10.93 -9.70
N LEU A 66 12.84 9.95 -9.44
CA LEU A 66 12.53 8.52 -9.53
C LEU A 66 11.55 8.06 -8.45
N ILE A 67 11.72 8.54 -7.22
CA ILE A 67 10.75 8.34 -6.14
C ILE A 67 9.42 8.96 -6.56
N TRP A 68 9.40 10.19 -7.08
CA TRP A 68 8.19 10.83 -7.57
C TRP A 68 7.53 10.02 -8.70
N GLU A 69 8.25 9.72 -9.78
CA GLU A 69 7.70 9.03 -10.95
C GLU A 69 7.20 7.59 -10.65
N LYS A 70 7.81 6.89 -9.68
CA LYS A 70 7.49 5.47 -9.39
C LYS A 70 6.67 5.26 -8.11
N VAL A 71 6.77 6.13 -7.12
CA VAL A 71 6.00 6.09 -5.85
C VAL A 71 4.74 6.96 -5.93
N CYS A 72 4.84 8.10 -6.61
CA CYS A 72 3.76 9.07 -6.78
C CYS A 72 3.42 9.22 -8.26
N PHE A 73 2.67 8.27 -8.83
CA PHE A 73 1.94 8.50 -10.09
C PHE A 73 2.75 8.33 -11.38
N TYR A 74 3.02 7.06 -11.72
CA TYR A 74 2.86 6.69 -13.13
C TYR A 74 1.34 6.66 -13.43
N LYS A 75 0.77 7.83 -13.77
CA LYS A 75 -0.62 8.08 -14.21
C LYS A 75 -1.75 7.62 -13.26
N SER A 76 -2.09 8.36 -12.19
CA SER A 76 -3.40 8.08 -11.53
C SER A 76 -4.60 8.80 -12.13
N GLY A 77 -4.41 9.84 -12.94
CA GLY A 77 -5.51 10.72 -13.34
C GLY A 77 -6.21 11.42 -12.16
N ASN A 78 -5.64 11.37 -10.94
CA ASN A 78 -6.25 11.91 -9.72
C ASN A 78 -5.28 12.86 -8.98
N ILE A 79 -5.36 14.14 -9.33
CA ILE A 79 -4.54 15.23 -8.78
C ILE A 79 -4.68 15.38 -7.25
N ASN A 80 -5.85 15.06 -6.70
CA ASN A 80 -6.09 15.15 -5.26
C ASN A 80 -5.31 14.08 -4.50
N LYS A 81 -5.23 12.87 -5.06
CA LYS A 81 -4.43 11.79 -4.47
C LYS A 81 -2.94 12.15 -4.43
N GLU A 82 -2.49 12.85 -5.47
CA GLU A 82 -1.13 13.36 -5.55
C GLU A 82 -0.83 14.41 -4.51
N ARG A 83 -1.64 15.46 -4.45
CA ARG A 83 -1.49 16.51 -3.44
C ARG A 83 -1.48 15.96 -2.02
N ILE A 84 -2.34 14.98 -1.72
CA ILE A 84 -2.32 14.27 -0.43
C ILE A 84 -0.95 13.59 -0.23
N ALA A 85 -0.48 12.80 -1.19
CA ALA A 85 0.79 12.08 -1.07
C ALA A 85 1.97 13.02 -0.78
N ILE A 86 2.07 14.15 -1.50
CA ILE A 86 3.12 15.16 -1.30
C ILE A 86 3.06 15.73 0.10
N SER A 87 1.87 16.18 0.50
CA SER A 87 1.64 16.82 1.79
C SER A 87 1.99 15.90 2.95
N LEU A 88 1.69 14.59 2.83
CA LEU A 88 2.00 13.61 3.86
C LEU A 88 3.50 13.35 4.00
N VAL A 89 4.21 13.22 2.89
CA VAL A 89 5.67 12.96 2.89
C VAL A 89 6.42 14.17 3.46
N ASN A 90 6.06 15.38 3.04
CA ASN A 90 6.74 16.59 3.52
C ASN A 90 6.45 16.86 5.02
N ALA A 91 5.27 16.46 5.52
CA ALA A 91 4.91 16.59 6.93
C ALA A 91 5.56 15.54 7.86
N ASP A 92 6.14 14.47 7.28
CA ASP A 92 6.71 13.33 7.98
C ASP A 92 8.14 13.57 8.49
N LYS A 93 8.24 14.35 9.57
CA LYS A 93 9.53 14.64 10.23
C LYS A 93 10.26 13.40 10.76
N HIS A 94 9.53 12.32 11.06
CA HIS A 94 10.07 11.13 11.72
C HIS A 94 10.32 9.98 10.74
N ASN A 95 10.11 10.19 9.44
CA ASN A 95 10.25 9.19 8.38
C ASN A 95 9.49 7.88 8.69
N ILE A 96 8.27 8.00 9.25
CA ILE A 96 7.43 6.85 9.60
C ILE A 96 6.66 6.30 8.39
N ILE A 97 6.56 7.06 7.30
CA ILE A 97 5.87 6.67 6.06
C ILE A 97 6.83 5.91 5.15
N GLU A 98 6.59 4.61 4.98
CA GLU A 98 7.28 3.82 3.97
C GLU A 98 6.80 4.25 2.57
N LEU A 99 7.71 4.84 1.78
CA LEU A 99 7.42 5.32 0.42
C LEU A 99 6.76 4.24 -0.45
N LEU A 100 7.24 2.99 -0.38
CA LEU A 100 6.67 1.85 -1.11
C LEU A 100 5.16 1.64 -0.91
N GLN A 101 4.60 2.14 0.20
CA GLN A 101 3.19 1.97 0.56
C GLN A 101 2.37 3.26 0.39
N LEU A 102 2.99 4.38 0.02
CA LEU A 102 2.37 5.71 0.00
C LEU A 102 1.11 5.76 -0.87
N ASN A 103 1.14 5.14 -2.06
CA ASN A 103 0.00 5.10 -2.97
C ASN A 103 -1.24 4.42 -2.35
N GLN A 104 -1.05 3.41 -1.52
CA GLN A 104 -2.15 2.75 -0.79
C GLN A 104 -2.48 3.52 0.50
N PHE A 105 -1.47 4.11 1.13
CA PHE A 105 -1.61 4.88 2.37
C PHE A 105 -2.45 6.15 2.21
N THR A 106 -2.39 6.82 1.05
CA THR A 106 -3.26 7.97 0.75
C THR A 106 -4.76 7.67 0.88
N GLN A 107 -5.18 6.40 0.80
CA GLN A 107 -6.58 5.99 1.02
C GLN A 107 -7.08 6.22 2.45
N TYR A 108 -6.17 6.50 3.39
CA TYR A 108 -6.48 6.80 4.79
C TYR A 108 -6.79 8.29 5.00
N PHE A 109 -6.75 9.09 3.92
CA PHE A 109 -6.93 10.53 3.94
C PHE A 109 -7.92 10.98 2.88
N ALA A 110 -8.57 12.11 3.12
CA ALA A 110 -9.45 12.77 2.18
C ALA A 110 -9.26 14.28 2.23
N ILE A 111 -9.45 14.94 1.08
CA ILE A 111 -9.55 16.40 1.04
C ILE A 111 -11.02 16.77 1.26
N LYS A 112 -11.29 17.55 2.30
CA LYS A 112 -12.60 18.17 2.57
C LYS A 112 -12.38 19.64 2.82
N GLN A 113 -13.12 20.51 2.12
CA GLN A 113 -13.03 21.96 2.29
C GLN A 113 -11.58 22.47 2.20
N ASN A 114 -10.84 22.03 1.17
CA ASN A 114 -9.42 22.36 0.97
C ASN A 114 -8.49 22.02 2.15
N ARG A 115 -8.83 20.99 2.93
CA ARG A 115 -7.97 20.46 3.99
C ARG A 115 -7.88 18.95 3.92
N ILE A 116 -6.69 18.42 4.17
CA ILE A 116 -6.45 17.00 4.36
C ILE A 116 -6.99 16.61 5.74
N THR A 117 -7.84 15.59 5.73
CA THR A 117 -8.49 15.01 6.90
C THR A 117 -8.25 13.50 6.95
N LEU A 118 -8.17 12.94 8.15
CA LEU A 118 -8.05 11.50 8.35
C LEU A 118 -9.41 10.81 8.15
N LEU A 119 -9.41 9.70 7.43
CA LEU A 119 -10.57 8.82 7.33
C LEU A 119 -10.57 7.84 8.49
N LYS A 120 -11.76 7.52 9.01
CA LYS A 120 -11.89 6.51 10.07
C LYS A 120 -11.45 5.14 9.51
N PRO A 121 -10.71 4.31 10.28
CA PRO A 121 -10.17 3.04 9.79
C PRO A 121 -11.21 2.11 9.16
N PHE A 122 -12.44 2.05 9.69
CA PHE A 122 -13.50 1.18 9.19
C PHE A 122 -14.09 1.62 7.85
N LEU A 123 -13.82 2.84 7.39
CA LEU A 123 -14.25 3.33 6.06
C LEU A 123 -13.27 2.92 4.95
N ILE A 124 -12.13 2.35 5.32
CA ILE A 124 -11.05 2.02 4.39
C ILE A 124 -11.30 0.63 3.84
N LYS A 125 -11.50 0.55 2.52
CA LYS A 125 -11.85 -0.70 1.80
C LYS A 125 -10.92 -1.86 2.16
N GLU A 126 -9.63 -1.58 2.26
CA GLU A 126 -8.63 -2.57 2.64
C GLU A 126 -8.83 -3.14 4.05
N VAL A 127 -9.16 -2.30 5.02
CA VAL A 127 -9.38 -2.72 6.42
C VAL A 127 -10.63 -3.58 6.50
N ILE A 128 -11.71 -3.17 5.82
CA ILE A 128 -12.95 -3.95 5.73
C ILE A 128 -12.69 -5.33 5.11
N LEU A 129 -11.98 -5.36 3.97
CA LEU A 129 -11.66 -6.60 3.28
C LEU A 129 -10.79 -7.50 4.17
N SER A 130 -9.79 -6.93 4.83
CA SER A 130 -8.90 -7.67 5.74
C SER A 130 -9.66 -8.23 6.94
N ALA A 131 -10.60 -7.48 7.51
CA ALA A 131 -11.47 -7.95 8.58
C ALA A 131 -12.38 -9.11 8.13
N ALA A 132 -12.99 -8.99 6.95
CA ALA A 132 -13.82 -10.05 6.36
C ALA A 132 -13.02 -11.34 6.11
N VAL A 133 -11.82 -11.22 5.54
CA VAL A 133 -10.91 -12.36 5.33
C VAL A 133 -10.52 -13.00 6.65
N CYS A 134 -10.14 -12.21 7.66
CA CYS A 134 -9.81 -12.74 8.99
C CYS A 134 -10.99 -13.49 9.62
N LEU A 135 -12.21 -12.95 9.53
CA LEU A 135 -13.41 -13.61 10.05
C LEU A 135 -13.68 -14.94 9.33
N PHE A 136 -13.60 -14.95 8.00
CA PHE A 136 -13.74 -16.17 7.21
C PHE A 136 -12.69 -17.23 7.58
N THR A 137 -11.42 -16.83 7.68
CA THR A 137 -10.34 -17.72 8.12
C THR A 137 -10.61 -18.27 9.52
N PHE A 138 -11.10 -17.45 10.45
CA PHE A 138 -11.40 -17.89 11.81
C PHE A 138 -12.49 -18.97 11.84
N ILE A 139 -13.58 -18.77 11.07
CA ILE A 139 -14.63 -19.78 10.93
C ILE A 139 -14.05 -21.08 10.36
N MET A 140 -13.24 -20.97 9.30
CA MET A 140 -12.60 -22.12 8.66
C MET A 140 -11.59 -22.85 9.57
N LEU A 141 -10.90 -22.12 10.44
CA LEU A 141 -10.00 -22.70 11.43
C LEU A 141 -10.78 -23.56 12.41
N ILE A 142 -11.91 -23.05 12.94
CA ILE A 142 -12.76 -23.79 13.89
C ILE A 142 -13.34 -25.05 13.24
N THR A 143 -13.85 -24.96 12.01
CA THR A 143 -14.42 -26.12 11.32
C THR A 143 -13.36 -27.20 11.05
N ASN A 144 -12.15 -26.83 10.63
CA ASN A 144 -11.07 -27.79 10.41
C ASN A 144 -10.52 -28.36 11.72
N LEU A 145 -10.45 -27.58 12.80
CA LEU A 145 -10.13 -28.10 14.13
C LEU A 145 -11.17 -29.12 14.59
N HIS A 146 -12.45 -28.84 14.38
CA HIS A 146 -13.52 -29.79 14.69
C HIS A 146 -13.33 -31.11 13.93
N THR A 147 -13.04 -31.06 12.63
CA THR A 147 -12.76 -32.26 11.82
C THR A 147 -11.56 -33.05 12.34
N ILE A 148 -10.49 -32.38 12.78
CA ILE A 148 -9.31 -33.03 13.36
C ILE A 148 -9.68 -33.86 14.59
N PHE A 149 -10.51 -33.33 15.49
CA PHE A 149 -10.87 -34.01 16.74
C PHE A 149 -12.00 -35.02 16.61
N LYS A 150 -12.84 -34.92 15.56
CA LYS A 150 -14.06 -35.73 15.41
C LYS A 150 -14.01 -36.75 14.28
N SER A 151 -13.13 -36.57 13.30
CA SER A 151 -13.07 -37.51 12.18
C SER A 151 -12.50 -38.85 12.60
N ALA A 152 -13.23 -39.92 12.29
CA ALA A 152 -12.73 -41.29 12.41
C ALA A 152 -11.70 -41.64 11.32
N TRP A 153 -11.67 -40.88 10.21
CA TRP A 153 -10.80 -41.13 9.07
C TRP A 153 -9.57 -40.22 9.10
N ILE A 154 -8.38 -40.83 9.08
CA ILE A 154 -7.10 -40.12 9.10
C ILE A 154 -6.91 -39.18 7.90
N ILE A 155 -7.47 -39.53 6.74
CA ILE A 155 -7.32 -38.73 5.51
C ILE A 155 -7.98 -37.35 5.68
N ASN A 156 -9.15 -37.27 6.32
CA ASN A 156 -9.84 -36.00 6.60
C ASN A 156 -9.03 -35.13 7.59
N VAL A 157 -8.34 -35.77 8.54
CA VAL A 157 -7.44 -35.08 9.48
C VAL A 157 -6.26 -34.47 8.73
N ILE A 158 -5.63 -35.21 7.83
CA ILE A 158 -4.52 -34.73 6.99
C ILE A 158 -4.95 -33.55 6.13
N ILE A 159 -6.10 -33.66 5.44
CA ILE A 159 -6.64 -32.57 4.61
C ILE A 159 -6.89 -31.33 5.46
N SER A 160 -7.52 -31.49 6.63
CA SER A 160 -7.83 -30.37 7.53
C SER A 160 -6.56 -29.66 8.04
N LEU A 161 -5.52 -30.42 8.42
CA LEU A 161 -4.23 -29.86 8.82
C LEU A 161 -3.58 -29.08 7.66
N LEU A 162 -3.63 -29.62 6.44
CA LEU A 162 -3.09 -28.97 5.25
C LEU A 162 -3.84 -27.67 4.93
N THR A 163 -5.18 -27.68 5.04
CA THR A 163 -6.01 -26.49 4.84
C THR A 163 -5.66 -25.40 5.86
N ILE A 164 -5.54 -25.75 7.15
CA ILE A 164 -5.13 -24.80 8.21
C ILE A 164 -3.77 -24.20 7.88
N PHE A 165 -2.79 -25.03 7.50
CA PHE A 165 -1.44 -24.57 7.18
C PHE A 165 -1.43 -23.55 6.02
N ILE A 166 -2.13 -23.86 4.92
CA ILE A 166 -2.22 -22.97 3.76
C ILE A 166 -2.95 -21.66 4.10
N MET A 167 -4.03 -21.73 4.89
CA MET A 167 -4.75 -20.54 5.33
C MET A 167 -3.87 -19.61 6.17
N ILE A 168 -3.14 -20.14 7.16
CA ILE A 168 -2.22 -19.34 8.00
C ILE A 168 -1.15 -18.68 7.13
N PHE A 169 -0.57 -19.42 6.19
CA PHE A 169 0.44 -18.89 5.29
C PHE A 169 -0.12 -17.70 4.49
N ILE A 170 -1.32 -17.82 3.93
CA ILE A 170 -1.91 -16.76 3.13
C ILE A 170 -2.30 -15.55 3.96
N VAL A 171 -2.95 -15.75 5.12
CA VAL A 171 -3.25 -14.64 6.03
C VAL A 171 -1.97 -13.88 6.40
N SER A 172 -0.86 -14.58 6.64
CA SER A 172 0.42 -13.93 6.95
C SER A 172 0.96 -13.06 5.79
N GLN A 173 0.76 -13.48 4.54
CA GLN A 173 1.20 -12.73 3.36
C GLN A 173 0.30 -11.52 3.09
N PHE A 174 -1.02 -11.70 3.16
CA PHE A 174 -1.99 -10.66 2.84
C PHE A 174 -2.15 -9.63 3.96
N ALA A 175 -2.06 -10.03 5.24
CA ALA A 175 -2.26 -9.11 6.35
C ALA A 175 -1.08 -8.16 6.58
N LYS A 176 0.15 -8.54 6.16
CA LYS A 176 1.38 -7.79 6.49
C LYS A 176 1.36 -6.33 5.99
N GLY A 177 0.95 -6.09 4.75
CA GLY A 177 0.83 -4.74 4.17
C GLY A 177 -0.22 -3.87 4.87
N PRO A 178 -1.49 -4.30 4.93
CA PRO A 178 -2.55 -3.60 5.65
C PRO A 178 -2.18 -3.28 7.10
N LEU A 179 -1.61 -4.24 7.84
CA LEU A 179 -1.21 -4.06 9.24
C LEU A 179 -0.13 -2.98 9.39
N LYS A 180 0.88 -2.98 8.50
CA LYS A 180 1.91 -1.94 8.49
C LYS A 180 1.30 -0.56 8.26
N ARG A 181 0.42 -0.39 7.26
CA ARG A 181 -0.26 0.89 7.01
C ARG A 181 -1.12 1.35 8.16
N LEU A 182 -1.90 0.43 8.76
CA LEU A 182 -2.71 0.75 9.92
C LEU A 182 -1.84 1.22 11.09
N ASN A 183 -0.66 0.62 11.27
CA ASN A 183 0.29 1.05 12.30
C ASN A 183 0.87 2.43 11.99
N THR A 184 1.30 2.70 10.75
CA THR A 184 1.75 4.05 10.33
C THR A 184 0.64 5.08 10.54
N TYR A 185 -0.60 4.76 10.17
CA TYR A 185 -1.76 5.62 10.42
C TYR A 185 -1.98 5.87 11.91
N ARG A 186 -1.85 4.85 12.76
CA ARG A 186 -1.92 4.98 14.22
C ARG A 186 -0.79 5.85 14.77
N LEU A 187 0.42 5.75 14.23
CA LEU A 187 1.55 6.61 14.63
C LEU A 187 1.28 8.07 14.26
N ILE A 188 0.74 8.33 13.07
CA ILE A 188 0.30 9.68 12.66
C ILE A 188 -0.77 10.22 13.61
N LEU A 189 -1.75 9.40 14.00
CA LEU A 189 -2.78 9.81 14.96
C LEU A 189 -2.23 10.22 16.34
N LYS A 190 -1.04 9.73 16.72
CA LYS A 190 -0.38 10.13 17.98
C LYS A 190 0.33 11.48 17.86
N ASP A 191 0.73 11.87 16.65
CA ASP A 191 1.32 13.17 16.36
C ASP A 191 0.19 14.17 16.09
N SER A 192 -0.26 14.86 17.15
CA SER A 192 -1.38 15.80 17.11
C SER A 192 -1.18 16.94 16.10
N ASP A 193 0.07 17.28 15.79
CA ASP A 193 0.42 18.36 14.86
C ASP A 193 0.67 17.87 13.44
N PHE A 194 0.70 16.56 13.19
CA PHE A 194 0.99 16.01 11.87
C PHE A 194 0.04 16.56 10.82
N LEU A 195 -1.27 16.57 11.11
CA LEU A 195 -2.26 17.09 10.18
C LEU A 195 -2.13 18.59 9.95
N ASN A 196 -1.70 19.37 10.96
CA ASN A 196 -1.49 20.80 10.79
C ASN A 196 -0.35 21.04 9.79
N ARG A 197 0.76 20.32 9.94
CA ARG A 197 1.90 20.39 9.00
C ARG A 197 1.51 19.92 7.60
N ALA A 198 0.81 18.80 7.48
CA ALA A 198 0.33 18.31 6.20
C ALA A 198 -0.60 19.32 5.51
N ASN A 199 -1.44 20.03 6.26
CA ASN A 199 -2.30 21.08 5.71
C ASN A 199 -1.53 22.35 5.32
N GLN A 200 -0.44 22.69 6.01
CA GLN A 200 0.45 23.77 5.59
C GLN A 200 1.11 23.43 4.25
N GLU A 201 1.68 22.23 4.13
CA GLU A 201 2.24 21.73 2.87
C GLU A 201 1.20 21.71 1.75
N PHE A 202 -0.02 21.25 2.04
CA PHE A 202 -1.12 21.26 1.09
C PHE A 202 -1.48 22.67 0.61
N THR A 203 -1.47 23.66 1.52
CA THR A 203 -1.75 25.06 1.19
C THR A 203 -0.66 25.64 0.29
N ASN A 204 0.62 25.35 0.60
CA ASN A 204 1.75 25.77 -0.23
C ASN A 204 1.62 25.22 -1.67
N ILE A 205 1.27 23.93 -1.79
CA ILE A 205 1.02 23.29 -3.09
C ILE A 205 -0.14 23.95 -3.85
N LEU A 206 -1.21 24.37 -3.15
CA LEU A 206 -2.33 25.06 -3.79
C LEU A 206 -1.93 26.45 -4.29
N ALA A 207 -1.17 27.21 -3.48
CA ALA A 207 -0.69 28.54 -3.85
C ALA A 207 0.27 28.48 -5.05
N GLU A 208 1.25 27.57 -5.03
CA GLU A 208 2.20 27.37 -6.14
C GLU A 208 1.47 27.02 -7.45
N ASN A 209 0.42 26.18 -7.38
CA ASN A 209 -0.39 25.86 -8.55
C ASN A 209 -1.19 27.06 -9.09
N GLN A 210 -1.62 27.98 -8.22
CA GLN A 210 -2.32 29.20 -8.64
C GLN A 210 -1.35 30.17 -9.32
N GLU A 211 -0.19 30.41 -8.73
CA GLU A 211 0.86 31.26 -9.34
C GLU A 211 1.32 30.71 -10.71
N LEU A 212 1.43 29.38 -10.85
CA LEU A 212 1.77 28.76 -12.13
C LEU A 212 0.66 28.98 -13.18
N ASN A 213 -0.61 28.85 -12.79
CA ASN A 213 -1.71 29.07 -13.71
C ASN A 213 -1.84 30.55 -14.10
N GLU A 214 -1.66 31.47 -13.17
CA GLU A 214 -1.70 32.92 -13.43
C GLU A 214 -0.53 33.36 -14.32
N SER A 215 0.67 32.81 -14.12
CA SER A 215 1.83 33.10 -14.98
C SER A 215 1.70 32.53 -16.39
N ILE A 216 1.11 31.34 -16.56
CA ILE A 216 0.81 30.76 -17.88
C ILE A 216 -0.24 31.61 -18.61
N VAL A 217 -1.35 31.97 -17.93
CA VAL A 217 -2.39 32.83 -18.52
C VAL A 217 -1.82 34.19 -18.91
N SER A 218 -0.97 34.77 -18.08
CA SER A 218 -0.33 36.06 -18.38
C SER A 218 0.63 35.97 -19.58
N GLN A 219 1.31 34.83 -19.78
CA GLN A 219 2.17 34.61 -20.95
C GLN A 219 1.37 34.37 -22.25
N GLU A 220 0.21 33.72 -22.17
CA GLU A 220 -0.68 33.54 -23.32
C GLU A 220 -1.28 34.88 -23.78
N VAL A 221 -1.74 35.72 -22.86
CA VAL A 221 -2.29 37.06 -23.17
C VAL A 221 -1.23 37.99 -23.80
N VAL A 222 0.01 37.98 -23.30
CA VAL A 222 1.10 38.78 -23.89
C VAL A 222 1.48 38.30 -25.30
N ASN A 223 1.41 36.99 -25.56
CA ASN A 223 1.68 36.45 -26.89
C ASN A 223 0.56 36.79 -27.89
N GLU A 224 -0.71 36.79 -27.47
CA GLU A 224 -1.85 37.20 -28.31
C GLU A 224 -1.81 38.70 -28.64
N GLU A 225 -1.48 39.59 -27.68
CA GLU A 225 -1.34 41.04 -27.95
C GLU A 225 -0.12 41.39 -28.83
N SER A 226 0.89 40.52 -28.89
CA SER A 226 2.07 40.72 -29.75
C SER A 226 1.90 40.20 -31.19
N THR A 227 0.75 39.59 -31.50
CA THR A 227 0.43 39.05 -32.84
C THR A 227 -0.63 39.83 -33.62
N GLU A 228 -1.08 40.98 -33.11
CA GLU A 228 -1.81 42.03 -33.88
C GLU A 228 -0.87 43.13 -34.39
#